data_AF-A0A1B6F1Y3-F1
#
_entry.id   AF-A0A1B6F1Y3-F1
#
_cell.length_a   1.000
_cell.length_b   1.000
_cell.length_c   1.000
_cell.angle_alpha   90.00
_cell.angle_beta   90.00
_cell.angle_gamma   90.00
#
_symmetry.space_group_name_H-M   'P 1'
#
loop_
_entity.id
_entity.type
_entity.pdbx_description
1 polymer ?
#
loop_
_entity_poly.entity_id
_entity_poly.type
_entity_poly.pdbx_seq_one_letter_code
_entity_poly.pdbx_strand_id
1 'polypeptide(L)'
;NDEELCQAKLKQLQPAIGKTVKISEESLKKAKQLSDLENAHIDPKCNGFKTAGGKTVKASEESIKRAKQLFDCEEQCKYPKLKGFQTAGGKTVKISEESLKKAKQLSDLENAHIDPKCNGFKTAGGK
;
A
#
# COMPACT_ATOMS: atom_id res chain seq x y z
N ASN A 1 -29.94 -13.27 -13.33
CA ASN A 1 -29.65 -14.73 -13.21
C ASN A 1 -28.41 -14.92 -12.35
N ASP A 2 -28.31 -14.16 -11.25
CA ASP A 2 -27.07 -13.95 -10.50
C ASP A 2 -26.86 -15.01 -9.42
N GLU A 3 -27.94 -15.66 -9.00
CA GLU A 3 -27.89 -16.79 -8.09
C GLU A 3 -27.19 -18.01 -8.71
N GLU A 4 -27.51 -18.29 -9.98
CA GLU A 4 -26.89 -19.38 -10.74
C GLU A 4 -25.39 -19.11 -11.02
N LEU A 5 -25.05 -17.85 -11.34
CA LEU A 5 -23.66 -17.42 -11.53
C LEU A 5 -22.84 -17.49 -10.22
N CYS A 6 -23.43 -17.13 -9.08
CA CYS A 6 -22.79 -17.26 -7.77
C CYS A 6 -22.54 -18.73 -7.41
N GLN A 7 -23.53 -19.61 -7.61
CA GLN A 7 -23.39 -21.05 -7.40
C GLN A 7 -22.29 -21.65 -8.29
N ALA A 8 -22.22 -21.21 -9.55
CA ALA A 8 -21.18 -21.64 -10.49
C ALA A 8 -19.77 -21.19 -10.06
N LYS A 9 -19.61 -19.95 -9.55
CA LYS A 9 -18.32 -19.46 -9.03
C LYS A 9 -17.88 -20.17 -7.75
N LEU A 10 -18.81 -20.52 -6.86
CA LEU A 10 -18.52 -21.28 -5.64
C LEU A 10 -18.00 -22.69 -5.93
N LYS A 11 -18.49 -23.34 -7.00
CA LYS A 11 -17.97 -24.65 -7.44
C LYS A 11 -16.51 -24.62 -7.90
N GLN A 12 -15.96 -23.44 -8.22
CA GLN A 12 -14.57 -23.26 -8.64
C GLN A 12 -13.60 -23.08 -7.47
N LEU A 13 -14.10 -22.89 -6.24
CA LEU A 13 -13.25 -22.75 -5.04
C LEU A 13 -12.88 -24.14 -4.51
N GLN A 14 -11.71 -24.64 -4.90
CA GLN A 14 -11.17 -25.89 -4.37
C GLN A 14 -10.23 -25.60 -3.17
N PRO A 15 -10.53 -26.10 -1.95
CA PRO A 15 -9.59 -25.97 -0.84
C PRO A 15 -8.36 -26.85 -1.08
N ALA A 16 -7.16 -26.31 -0.80
CA ALA A 16 -5.87 -26.96 -1.04
C ALA A 16 -5.63 -28.25 -0.21
N ILE A 17 -6.55 -28.61 0.68
CA ILE A 17 -6.56 -29.87 1.39
C ILE A 17 -8.00 -30.39 1.34
N GLY A 18 -8.21 -31.62 0.88
CA GLY A 18 -9.49 -32.20 0.46
C GLY A 18 -10.61 -32.34 1.51
N LYS A 19 -10.71 -31.41 2.47
CA LYS A 19 -11.84 -31.26 3.38
C LYS A 19 -12.86 -30.30 2.76
N THR A 20 -14.05 -30.82 2.48
CA THR A 20 -15.20 -30.04 2.01
C THR A 20 -15.57 -28.98 3.03
N VAL A 21 -15.41 -27.71 2.66
CA VAL A 21 -15.90 -26.59 3.46
C VAL A 21 -17.42 -26.52 3.27
N LYS A 22 -18.19 -26.88 4.31
CA LYS A 22 -19.64 -26.71 4.32
C LYS A 22 -19.94 -25.22 4.54
N ILE A 23 -20.29 -24.52 3.47
CA ILE A 23 -20.74 -23.14 3.56
C ILE A 23 -22.26 -23.17 3.82
N SER A 24 -22.69 -22.57 4.93
CA SER A 24 -24.12 -22.49 5.25
C SER A 24 -24.81 -21.42 4.40
N GLU A 25 -26.09 -21.61 4.11
CA GLU A 25 -26.91 -20.63 3.38
C GLU A 25 -26.99 -19.28 4.12
N GLU A 26 -26.97 -19.32 5.45
CA GLU A 26 -26.90 -18.13 6.31
C GLU A 26 -25.62 -17.33 6.08
N SER A 27 -24.47 -18.02 5.96
CA SER A 27 -23.18 -17.39 5.67
C SER A 27 -23.17 -16.74 4.29
N LEU A 28 -23.79 -17.37 3.28
CA LEU A 28 -23.93 -16.79 1.94
C LEU A 28 -24.84 -15.56 1.94
N LYS A 29 -25.95 -15.61 2.68
CA LYS A 29 -26.88 -14.48 2.81
C LYS A 29 -26.21 -13.28 3.49
N LYS A 30 -25.44 -13.52 4.56
CA LYS A 30 -24.65 -12.48 5.24
C LYS A 30 -23.55 -11.91 4.34
N ALA A 31 -22.85 -12.75 3.58
CA ALA A 31 -21.82 -12.30 2.64
C ALA A 31 -22.41 -11.44 1.50
N LYS A 32 -23.58 -11.82 0.97
CA LYS A 32 -24.30 -11.02 -0.03
C LYS A 32 -24.74 -9.65 0.53
N GLN A 33 -25.28 -9.62 1.76
CA GLN A 33 -25.61 -8.37 2.45
C GLN A 33 -24.39 -7.44 2.64
N LEU A 34 -23.17 -8.00 2.75
CA LEU A 34 -21.93 -7.22 2.81
C LEU A 34 -21.48 -6.73 1.43
N SER A 35 -21.69 -7.50 0.36
CA SER A 35 -21.31 -7.11 -1.00
C SER A 35 -22.27 -6.10 -1.64
N ASP A 36 -23.56 -6.11 -1.25
CA ASP A 36 -24.54 -5.11 -1.69
C ASP A 36 -24.24 -3.70 -1.14
N LEU A 37 -23.26 -3.58 -0.24
CA LEU A 37 -22.78 -2.29 0.31
C LEU A 37 -21.85 -1.52 -0.65
N GLU A 38 -21.42 -2.12 -1.77
CA GLU A 38 -20.45 -1.52 -2.69
C GLU A 38 -21.02 -0.40 -3.58
N ASN A 39 -22.30 -0.05 -3.46
CA ASN A 39 -22.89 1.06 -4.20
C ASN A 39 -23.59 2.06 -3.26
N ALA A 40 -22.80 2.97 -2.66
CA ALA A 40 -23.26 4.25 -2.09
C ALA A 40 -24.61 4.23 -1.33
N HIS A 41 -24.92 3.13 -0.64
CA HIS A 41 -26.03 3.10 0.29
C HIS A 41 -25.53 3.82 1.53
N ILE A 42 -25.79 5.12 1.62
CA ILE A 42 -25.82 5.81 2.90
C ILE A 42 -26.86 5.04 3.69
N ASP A 43 -26.41 4.08 4.49
CA ASP A 43 -27.26 3.39 5.43
C ASP A 43 -27.94 4.49 6.26
N PRO A 44 -29.29 4.61 6.21
CA PRO A 44 -29.98 5.70 6.88
C PRO A 44 -29.77 5.68 8.40
N LYS A 45 -29.14 4.62 8.93
CA LYS A 45 -28.75 4.45 10.34
C LYS A 45 -27.31 4.86 10.64
N CYS A 46 -26.47 5.13 9.63
CA CYS A 46 -25.10 5.55 9.84
C CYS A 46 -25.02 7.08 9.83
N ASN A 47 -25.19 7.70 11.00
CA ASN A 47 -25.24 9.16 11.21
C ASN A 47 -23.88 9.88 11.01
N GLY A 48 -23.01 9.36 10.15
CA GLY A 48 -21.67 9.89 9.87
C GLY A 48 -20.73 9.87 11.08
N PHE A 49 -19.66 10.66 11.00
CA PHE A 49 -18.69 10.79 12.08
C PHE A 49 -19.26 11.60 13.25
N LYS A 50 -19.09 11.08 14.47
CA LYS A 50 -19.43 11.76 15.72
C LYS A 50 -18.21 11.82 16.63
N THR A 51 -18.11 12.88 17.42
CA THR A 51 -17.14 12.95 18.50
C THR A 51 -17.54 12.01 19.65
N ALA A 52 -16.62 11.72 20.59
CA ALA A 52 -16.93 10.92 21.77
C ALA A 52 -18.09 11.49 22.62
N GLY A 53 -18.35 12.80 22.51
CA GLY A 53 -19.51 13.47 23.12
C GLY A 53 -20.80 13.40 22.29
N GLY A 54 -20.86 12.56 21.26
CA GLY A 54 -22.05 12.34 20.41
C GLY A 54 -22.34 13.45 19.39
N LYS A 55 -21.54 14.51 19.34
CA LYS A 55 -21.74 15.62 18.40
C LYS A 55 -21.30 15.21 16.99
N THR A 56 -22.15 15.43 16.00
CA THR A 56 -21.81 15.15 14.59
C THR A 56 -20.70 16.07 14.10
N VAL A 57 -19.68 15.49 13.48
CA VAL A 57 -18.59 16.20 12.82
C VAL A 57 -19.05 16.59 11.42
N LYS A 58 -19.12 17.89 11.15
CA LYS A 58 -19.40 18.42 9.80
C LYS A 58 -18.07 18.78 9.14
N ALA A 59 -17.82 18.24 7.95
CA ALA A 59 -16.71 18.69 7.11
C ALA A 59 -17.13 19.94 6.34
N SER A 60 -16.21 20.88 6.12
CA SER A 60 -16.46 22.01 5.24
C SER A 60 -16.39 21.57 3.77
N GLU A 61 -17.13 22.26 2.91
CA GLU A 61 -17.11 22.00 1.46
C GLU A 61 -15.70 22.13 0.88
N GLU A 62 -14.91 23.10 1.36
CA GLU A 62 -13.51 23.29 0.97
C GLU A 62 -12.65 22.05 1.30
N SER A 63 -12.81 21.47 2.50
CA SER A 63 -12.08 20.26 2.89
C SER A 63 -12.46 19.06 2.02
N ILE A 64 -13.74 18.92 1.69
CA ILE A 64 -14.22 17.84 0.80
C ILE A 64 -13.65 18.04 -0.61
N LYS A 65 -13.63 19.28 -1.13
CA LYS A 65 -13.07 19.60 -2.45
C LYS A 65 -11.58 19.28 -2.52
N ARG A 66 -10.80 19.65 -1.50
CA ARG A 66 -9.37 19.30 -1.42
C ARG A 66 -9.13 17.80 -1.34
N ALA A 67 -9.93 17.08 -0.55
CA ALA A 67 -9.83 15.62 -0.46
C ALA A 67 -10.10 14.97 -1.83
N LYS A 68 -11.15 15.41 -2.54
CA LYS A 68 -11.44 14.93 -3.90
C LYS A 68 -10.26 15.16 -4.84
N GLN A 69 -9.66 16.34 -4.84
CA GLN A 69 -8.48 16.65 -5.66
C GLN A 69 -7.27 15.73 -5.39
N LEU A 70 -7.13 15.20 -4.17
CA LEU A 70 -6.08 14.25 -3.83
C LEU A 70 -6.34 12.86 -4.44
N PHE A 71 -7.61 12.46 -4.56
CA PHE A 71 -8.02 11.17 -5.13
C PHE A 71 -8.23 11.22 -6.65
N ASP A 72 -8.64 12.36 -7.20
CA ASP A 72 -8.83 12.62 -8.66
C ASP A 72 -7.51 12.77 -9.43
N CYS A 73 -6.38 12.46 -8.81
CA CYS A 73 -5.09 12.41 -9.49
C CYS A 73 -4.96 11.11 -10.31
N GLU A 74 -5.84 10.93 -11.28
CA GLU A 74 -5.85 9.74 -12.15
C GLU A 74 -4.65 9.70 -13.11
N GLU A 75 -3.96 10.80 -13.42
CA GLU A 75 -2.83 10.76 -14.38
C GLU A 75 -1.72 11.81 -14.10
N GLN A 76 -1.78 12.56 -12.99
CA GLN A 76 -0.81 13.64 -12.70
C GLN A 76 -0.34 13.71 -11.25
N CYS A 77 -0.28 12.57 -10.55
CA CYS A 77 0.83 12.36 -9.63
C CYS A 77 2.12 12.28 -10.47
N LYS A 78 2.57 13.42 -11.02
CA LYS A 78 3.97 13.62 -11.36
C LYS A 78 4.69 13.44 -10.04
N TYR A 79 5.09 12.20 -9.74
CA TYR A 79 6.13 11.92 -8.77
C TYR A 79 7.19 12.99 -9.02
N PRO A 80 7.57 13.78 -8.01
CA PRO A 80 8.64 14.74 -8.21
C PRO A 80 9.77 13.92 -8.81
N LYS A 81 10.15 14.22 -10.08
CA LYS A 81 11.15 13.45 -10.81
C LYS A 81 12.35 13.36 -9.87
N LEU A 82 12.57 12.18 -9.29
CA LEU A 82 13.64 11.97 -8.33
C LEU A 82 14.93 12.22 -9.10
N LYS A 83 15.56 13.36 -8.84
CA LYS A 83 16.77 13.83 -9.56
C LYS A 83 18.03 13.05 -9.14
N GLY A 84 17.86 11.83 -8.61
CA GLY A 84 18.92 11.02 -8.00
C GLY A 84 19.51 11.68 -6.75
N PHE A 85 20.74 11.29 -6.42
CA PHE A 85 21.47 11.81 -5.26
C PHE A 85 21.89 13.27 -5.45
N GLN A 86 21.68 14.07 -4.40
CA GLN A 86 22.12 15.46 -4.33
C GLN A 86 22.88 15.69 -3.03
N THR A 87 23.81 16.65 -3.08
CA THR A 87 24.48 17.19 -1.88
C THR A 87 23.50 18.05 -1.06
N ALA A 88 23.82 18.35 0.20
CA ALA A 88 23.02 19.26 1.04
C ALA A 88 22.85 20.66 0.42
N GLY A 89 23.75 21.08 -0.47
CA GLY A 89 23.64 22.31 -1.27
C GLY A 89 22.81 22.17 -2.55
N GLY A 90 22.08 21.07 -2.75
CA GLY A 90 21.21 20.83 -3.91
C GLY A 90 21.92 20.50 -5.22
N LYS A 91 23.25 20.32 -5.21
CA LYS A 91 24.01 19.93 -6.41
C LYS A 91 23.90 18.42 -6.65
N THR A 92 23.57 18.00 -7.87
CA THR A 92 23.50 16.59 -8.28
C THR A 92 24.86 15.91 -8.21
N VAL A 93 24.90 14.72 -7.62
CA VAL A 93 26.09 13.86 -7.58
C VAL A 93 26.22 13.12 -8.90
N LYS A 94 27.33 13.31 -9.62
CA LYS A 94 27.63 12.57 -10.85
C LYS A 94 28.29 11.24 -10.50
N ILE A 95 27.79 10.14 -11.05
CA ILE A 95 28.34 8.80 -10.86
C ILE A 95 29.05 8.38 -12.15
N SER A 96 30.30 7.92 -12.08
CA SER A 96 31.04 7.43 -13.24
C SER A 96 30.67 5.98 -13.59
N GLU A 97 30.76 5.62 -14.87
CA GLU A 97 30.49 4.25 -15.32
C GLU A 97 31.40 3.20 -14.68
N GLU A 98 32.67 3.54 -14.43
CA GLU A 98 33.63 2.67 -13.75
C GLU A 98 33.17 2.33 -12.32
N SER A 99 32.64 3.33 -11.60
CA SER A 99 32.11 3.14 -10.24
C SER A 99 30.89 2.22 -10.23
N LEU A 100 30.00 2.36 -11.23
CA LEU A 100 28.83 1.49 -11.39
C LEU A 100 29.24 0.05 -11.70
N LYS A 101 30.25 -0.16 -12.55
CA LYS A 101 30.78 -1.50 -12.86
C LYS A 101 31.37 -2.17 -11.61
N LYS A 102 32.18 -1.45 -10.85
CA LYS A 102 32.75 -1.95 -9.58
C LYS A 102 31.67 -2.30 -8.56
N ALA A 103 30.65 -1.45 -8.40
CA ALA A 103 29.54 -1.72 -7.48
C ALA A 103 28.75 -2.99 -7.87
N LYS A 104 28.49 -3.21 -9.16
CA LYS A 104 27.84 -4.44 -9.65
C LYS A 104 28.68 -5.69 -9.37
N GLN A 105 29.99 -5.62 -9.60
CA GLN A 105 30.90 -6.73 -9.29
C GLN A 105 30.90 -7.07 -7.79
N LEU A 106 30.74 -6.08 -6.91
CA LEU A 106 30.62 -6.30 -5.47
C LEU A 106 29.25 -6.87 -5.07
N SER A 107 28.15 -6.46 -5.70
CA SER A 107 26.82 -7.02 -5.42
C SER A 107 26.70 -8.47 -5.88
N ASP A 108 27.33 -8.83 -6.99
CA ASP A 108 27.31 -10.20 -7.51
C ASP A 108 28.21 -11.16 -6.68
N LEU A 109 29.11 -10.60 -5.87
CA LEU A 109 30.02 -11.35 -4.99
C LEU A 109 29.38 -11.77 -3.66
N GLU A 110 28.14 -11.40 -3.38
CA GLU A 110 27.43 -11.63 -2.10
C GLU A 110 27.13 -13.12 -1.80
N ASN A 111 27.50 -14.06 -2.69
CA ASN A 111 27.48 -15.51 -2.42
C ASN A 111 28.83 -16.08 -1.93
N ALA A 112 29.88 -15.27 -1.84
CA ALA A 112 31.12 -15.65 -1.17
C ALA A 112 31.17 -14.97 0.19
N HIS A 113 31.32 -15.76 1.24
CA HIS A 113 31.53 -15.31 2.63
C HIS A 113 32.74 -14.38 2.71
N ILE A 114 32.51 -13.07 2.62
CA ILE A 114 33.51 -12.05 2.95
C ILE A 114 33.31 -11.71 4.41
N ASP A 115 34.14 -12.27 5.29
CA ASP A 115 34.29 -11.75 6.65
C ASP A 115 34.66 -10.26 6.55
N PRO A 116 33.78 -9.34 6.95
CA PRO A 116 34.13 -7.94 6.96
C PRO A 116 35.10 -7.76 8.13
N LYS A 117 36.40 -7.77 7.85
CA LYS A 117 37.41 -7.31 8.82
C LYS A 117 37.21 -5.81 9.04
N CYS A 118 36.31 -5.48 9.94
CA CYS A 118 35.98 -4.13 10.33
C CYS A 118 37.12 -3.57 11.19
N ASN A 119 38.08 -2.89 10.56
CA ASN A 119 39.01 -2.04 11.29
C ASN A 119 38.23 -0.79 11.72
N GLY A 120 37.73 -0.79 12.96
CA GLY A 120 36.81 0.21 13.50
C GLY A 120 37.24 1.67 13.26
N PHE A 121 36.25 2.54 13.08
CA PHE A 121 36.46 3.97 12.91
C PHE A 121 36.90 4.58 14.25
N LYS A 122 38.11 5.14 14.31
CA LYS A 122 38.55 5.91 15.46
C LYS A 122 37.83 7.25 15.44
N THR A 123 36.96 7.50 16.42
CA THR A 123 36.41 8.83 16.64
C THR A 123 37.51 9.73 17.18
N ALA A 124 37.73 10.88 16.54
CA ALA A 124 38.61 11.91 17.07
C ALA A 124 37.89 12.58 18.24
N GLY A 125 38.23 12.19 19.47
CA GLY A 125 37.85 12.92 20.68
C GLY A 125 38.57 14.26 20.72
N GLY A 126 37.95 15.28 20.13
CA GLY A 126 38.33 16.68 20.36
C GLY A 126 37.80 17.14 21.71
N LYS A 127 38.68 17.73 22.52
CA LYS A 127 38.33 18.43 23.76
C LYS A 127 37.56 19.72 23.48
#